data_AF-A2EQB0-F1
#
_entry.id   AF-A2EQB0-F1
#
_cell.length_a   1.000
_cell.length_b   1.000
_cell.length_c   1.000
_cell.angle_alpha   90.00
_cell.angle_beta   90.00
_cell.angle_gamma   90.00
#
_symmetry.space_group_name_H-M   'P 1'
#
loop_
_entity.id
_entity.type
_entity.pdbx_description
1 polymer ?
#
loop_
_entity_poly.entity_id
_entity_poly.type
_entity_poly.pdbx_seq_one_letter_code
_entity_poly.pdbx_strand_id
1 'polypeptide(L)' 'MDGGDIVLKDITDGIVSVQLMGHCSGCPSRRNTLNAGILGCLQEEFGEKQIIDIKELPLDEEVKQ' A
#
# COMPACT_ATOMS: atom_id res chain seq x y z
N MET A 1 -17.69 2.67 10.49
CA MET A 1 -16.90 3.11 9.33
C MET A 1 -15.89 2.01 9.09
N ASP A 2 -16.15 1.13 8.11
CA ASP A 2 -15.34 -0.06 7.80
C ASP A 2 -14.14 0.34 6.91
N GLY A 3 -13.37 1.33 7.37
CA GLY A 3 -12.23 1.89 6.64
C GLY A 3 -10.95 1.26 7.16
N GLY A 4 -10.22 0.55 6.29
CA GLY A 4 -8.82 0.26 6.56
C GLY A 4 -7.99 1.54 6.40
N ASP A 5 -7.00 1.72 7.26
CA ASP A 5 -6.04 2.81 7.16
C ASP A 5 -4.87 2.39 6.27
N ILE A 6 -4.24 3.35 5.57
CA ILE A 6 -3.09 3.09 4.70
C ILE A 6 -1.97 4.01 5.16
N VAL A 7 -0.82 3.43 5.48
CA VAL A 7 0.37 4.18 5.91
C VAL A 7 1.45 4.04 4.85
N LEU A 8 1.86 5.16 4.29
CA LEU A 8 3.05 5.21 3.43
C LEU A 8 4.31 5.09 4.29
N LYS A 9 5.18 4.12 3.98
CA LYS A 9 6.41 3.86 4.70
C LYS A 9 7.63 4.41 3.99
N ASP A 10 7.76 4.11 2.70
CA ASP A 10 8.93 4.46 1.92
C ASP A 10 8.60 4.57 0.44
N ILE A 11 9.40 5.32 -0.32
CA ILE A 11 9.32 5.39 -1.78
C ILE A 11 10.75 5.29 -2.31
N THR A 12 11.06 4.19 -2.99
CA THR A 12 12.39 3.94 -3.55
C THR A 12 12.28 3.49 -4.99
N ASP A 13 12.98 4.18 -5.90
CA ASP A 13 13.01 3.85 -7.35
C ASP A 13 11.63 3.75 -8.00
N GLY A 14 10.69 4.59 -7.54
CA GLY A 14 9.29 4.57 -7.98
C GLY A 14 8.47 3.39 -7.45
N ILE A 15 9.00 2.63 -6.51
CA ILE A 15 8.27 1.60 -5.76
C ILE A 15 7.79 2.20 -4.44
N VAL A 16 6.48 2.27 -4.26
CA VAL A 16 5.86 2.84 -3.06
C VAL A 16 5.59 1.71 -2.07
N SER A 17 6.22 1.76 -0.91
CA SER A 17 6.01 0.83 0.18
C SER A 17 4.91 1.34 1.10
N VAL A 18 3.78 0.62 1.15
CA VAL A 18 2.63 0.95 2.01
C VAL A 18 2.35 -0.15 3.01
N GLN A 19 1.79 0.21 4.15
CA GLN A 19 1.35 -0.70 5.20
C GLN A 19 -0.15 -0.48 5.42
N LEU A 20 -0.97 -1.49 5.11
CA LEU A 20 -2.42 -1.42 5.34
C LEU A 20 -2.74 -1.78 6.79
N MET A 21 -3.44 -0.91 7.51
CA MET A 21 -3.89 -1.09 8.89
C MET A 21 -5.40 -1.37 8.96
N GLY A 22 -5.84 -2.03 10.05
CA GLY A 22 -7.26 -2.28 10.33
C GLY A 22 -7.86 -3.45 9.53
N HIS A 23 -9.17 -3.39 9.27
CA HIS A 23 -9.96 -4.51 8.71
C HIS A 23 -9.52 -4.92 7.28
N CYS A 24 -8.80 -4.04 6.57
CA CYS A 24 -8.21 -4.34 5.26
C CYS A 24 -7.01 -5.28 5.32
N SER A 25 -6.37 -5.47 6.49
CA SER A 25 -5.19 -6.34 6.58
C SER A 25 -5.50 -7.83 6.67
N GLY A 26 -6.76 -8.21 6.84
CA GLY A 26 -7.17 -9.60 7.03
C GLY A 26 -7.86 -10.27 5.83
N CYS A 27 -8.13 -9.54 4.74
CA CYS A 27 -8.96 -10.06 3.65
C CYS A 27 -8.12 -10.33 2.37
N PRO A 28 -7.54 -11.54 2.22
CA PRO A 28 -6.59 -11.85 1.14
C PRO A 28 -7.18 -11.65 -0.27
N SER A 29 -8.50 -11.77 -0.41
CA SER A 29 -9.19 -11.62 -1.70
C SER A 29 -9.26 -10.18 -2.21
N ARG A 30 -9.09 -9.15 -1.38
CA ARG A 30 -9.18 -7.73 -1.81
C ARG A 30 -7.84 -7.03 -1.96
N ARG A 31 -6.76 -7.64 -1.48
CA ARG A 31 -5.41 -7.05 -1.45
C ARG A 31 -4.90 -6.70 -2.84
N ASN A 32 -5.09 -7.60 -3.80
CA ASN A 32 -4.62 -7.38 -5.18
C ASN A 32 -5.37 -6.25 -5.90
N THR A 33 -6.70 -6.18 -5.74
CA THR A 33 -7.52 -5.13 -6.36
C THR A 33 -7.31 -3.78 -5.68
N LEU A 34 -7.15 -3.78 -4.34
CA LEU A 34 -6.89 -2.57 -3.57
C LEU A 34 -5.53 -1.97 -3.93
N ASN A 35 -4.47 -2.78 -3.98
CA ASN A 35 -3.14 -2.33 -4.38
C ASN A 35 -3.14 -1.75 -5.80
N ALA A 36 -3.82 -2.40 -6.75
CA ALA A 36 -3.96 -1.88 -8.11
C ALA A 36 -4.71 -0.55 -8.15
N GLY A 37 -5.76 -0.39 -7.34
CA GLY A 37 -6.51 0.88 -7.24
C GLY A 37 -5.65 2.00 -6.63
N ILE A 38 -4.89 1.70 -5.58
CA ILE A 38 -3.98 2.67 -4.95
C ILE A 38 -2.89 3.07 -5.94
N LEU A 39 -2.26 2.11 -6.62
CA LEU A 39 -1.26 2.39 -7.66
C LEU A 39 -1.84 3.31 -8.74
N GLY A 40 -3.05 3.03 -9.23
CA GLY A 40 -3.74 3.89 -10.19
C GLY A 40 -3.92 5.32 -9.69
N CYS A 41 -4.46 5.51 -8.48
CA CYS A 41 -4.61 6.84 -7.89
C CYS A 41 -3.27 7.58 -7.75
N LEU A 42 -2.22 6.90 -7.30
CA LEU A 42 -0.89 7.51 -7.20
C LEU A 42 -0.29 7.86 -8.57
N GLN A 43 -0.52 7.03 -9.60
CA GLN A 43 -0.08 7.36 -10.95
C GLN A 43 -0.86 8.52 -11.55
N GLU A 44 -2.14 8.69 -11.21
CA GLU A 44 -2.92 9.87 -11.61
C GLU A 44 -2.43 11.15 -10.91
N GLU A 45 -2.05 11.06 -9.64
CA GLU A 45 -1.62 12.23 -8.85
C GLU A 45 -0.14 12.61 -9.05
N PHE A 46 0.75 11.62 -9.14
CA PHE A 46 2.20 11.81 -9.24
C PHE A 46 2.78 11.49 -10.63
N GLY A 47 2.04 10.78 -11.49
CA GLY A 47 2.48 10.33 -12.80
C GLY A 47 3.06 8.92 -12.79
N GLU A 48 2.65 8.12 -13.78
CA GLU A 48 3.12 6.74 -14.03
C GLU A 48 4.65 6.59 -14.17
N LYS A 49 5.37 7.66 -14.51
CA LYS A 49 6.84 7.66 -14.59
C LYS A 49 7.52 7.71 -13.23
N GLN A 50 6.84 8.25 -12.22
CA GLN A 50 7.37 8.36 -10.87
C GLN A 50 6.94 7.18 -10.00
N ILE A 51 5.78 6.58 -10.29
CA ILE A 51 5.23 5.46 -9.52
C ILE A 51 5.08 4.26 -10.45
N ILE A 52 6.01 3.32 -10.32
CA ILE A 52 6.14 2.14 -11.17
C ILE A 52 5.43 0.94 -10.53
N ASP A 53 5.52 0.80 -9.21
CA ASP A 53 4.98 -0.34 -8.48
C ASP A 53 4.57 0.02 -7.05
N ILE A 54 3.69 -0.78 -6.46
CA ILE A 54 3.29 -0.65 -5.06
C ILE A 54 3.59 -1.94 -4.31
N LYS A 55 4.40 -1.81 -3.27
CA LYS A 55 4.77 -2.90 -2.38
C LYS A 55 4.02 -2.77 -1.08
N GLU A 56 3.31 -3.82 -0.72
CA GLU A 56 2.75 -3.89 0.62
C GLU A 56 3.76 -4.46 1.61
N LEU A 57 3.87 -3.80 2.76
CA LEU A 57 4.59 -4.27 3.93
C LEU A 57 3.60 -4.96 4.89
N PRO A 58 3.91 -6.18 5.35
CA PRO A 58 3.02 -6.91 6.25
C PRO A 58 2.88 -6.18 7.60
N LEU A 59 1.70 -6.28 8.21
CA LEU A 59 1.45 -5.90 9.60
C LEU A 59 1.99 -6.97 10.55
N ASP A 60 3.27 -7.28 10.47
CA ASP A 60 3.87 -8.06 11.54
C ASP A 60 4.18 -7.08 12.66
N GLU A 61 3.46 -7.20 13.77
CA GLU A 61 3.91 -6.74 15.07
C GLU A 61 5.29 -7.34 15.34
N GLU A 62 6.36 -6.70 14.90
CA GLU A 62 7.68 -6.86 15.50
C GLU A 62 8.55 -5.67 15.09
N VAL A 63 8.43 -4.61 15.89
CA VAL A 63 9.61 -3.87 16.32
C VAL A 63 10.55 -4.91 16.94
N LYS A 64 11.42 -5.48 16.12
CA LYS A 64 12.57 -6.21 16.60
C LYS A 64 13.71 -5.21 16.74
N GLN A 65 13.71 -4.48 17.85
CA GLN A 65 14.82 -4.43 18.80
C GLN A 65 14.45 -3.65 20.06
#